data_AF-A0A2N6CWC5-F1
#
_entry.id   AF-A0A2N6CWC5-F1
#
_cell.length_a   1.000
_cell.length_b   1.000
_cell.length_c   1.000
_cell.angle_alpha   90.00
_cell.angle_beta   90.00
_cell.angle_gamma   90.00
#
_symmetry.space_group_name_H-M   'P 1'
#
loop_
_entity.id
_entity.type
_entity.pdbx_description
1 polymer ?
#
loop_
_entity_poly.entity_id
_entity_poly.type
_entity_poly.pdbx_seq_one_letter_code
_entity_poly.pdbx_strand_id
1 'polypeptide(L)'
;MNLEVLHHLVKNDESLIETLAIENGIDQQASIGVAKLLDANGGDLSILSNKQRFHFEKCIKPLIENVQCQGVFGPETCTGNGIVDDELLLGCYITGEFKCQLCQHDAGMIEAE
;
A
#
# COMPACT_ATOMS: atom_id res chain seq x y z
N MET A 1 -9.72 -4.37 3.43
CA MET A 1 -8.76 -4.93 2.47
C MET A 1 -9.09 -4.44 1.07
N ASN A 2 -8.17 -3.69 0.47
CA ASN A 2 -8.29 -3.27 -0.92
C ASN A 2 -7.78 -4.39 -1.86
N LEU A 3 -8.71 -5.12 -2.49
CA LEU A 3 -8.39 -6.26 -3.37
C LEU A 3 -7.78 -5.82 -4.71
N GLU A 4 -8.15 -4.64 -5.21
CA GLU A 4 -7.61 -4.13 -6.48
C GLU A 4 -6.13 -3.77 -6.32
N VAL A 5 -5.77 -3.15 -5.20
CA VAL A 5 -4.36 -2.87 -4.87
C VAL A 5 -3.60 -4.17 -4.62
N LEU A 6 -4.17 -5.13 -3.87
CA LEU A 6 -3.54 -6.44 -3.68
C LEU A 6 -3.24 -7.12 -5.02
N HIS A 7 -4.22 -7.12 -5.93
CA HIS A 7 -4.05 -7.67 -7.27
C HIS A 7 -2.94 -6.94 -8.04
N HIS A 8 -2.92 -5.61 -7.99
CA HIS A 8 -1.90 -4.80 -8.64
C HIS A 8 -0.48 -5.13 -8.13
N LEU A 9 -0.31 -5.17 -6.80
CA LEU A 9 0.97 -5.53 -6.17
C LEU A 9 1.42 -6.94 -6.60
N VAL A 10 0.52 -7.91 -6.64
CA VAL A 10 0.85 -9.28 -7.05
C VAL A 10 1.20 -9.38 -8.54
N LYS A 11 0.68 -8.50 -9.40
CA LYS A 11 0.90 -8.59 -10.86
C LYS A 11 2.03 -7.72 -11.38
N ASN A 12 2.23 -6.56 -10.75
CA ASN A 12 3.10 -5.51 -11.30
C ASN A 12 4.22 -5.16 -10.32
N ASP A 13 3.95 -5.16 -9.01
CA ASP A 13 4.85 -4.59 -8.01
C ASP A 13 5.16 -5.54 -6.84
N GLU A 14 5.44 -6.83 -7.14
CA GLU A 14 5.78 -7.82 -6.10
C GLU A 14 7.02 -7.38 -5.29
N SER A 15 7.90 -6.59 -5.91
CA SER A 15 9.10 -6.01 -5.31
C SER A 15 8.80 -5.14 -4.08
N LEU A 16 7.63 -4.51 -3.98
CA LEU A 16 7.25 -3.71 -2.80
C LEU A 16 7.00 -4.61 -1.59
N ILE A 17 6.40 -5.78 -1.80
CA ILE A 17 6.21 -6.80 -0.76
C ILE A 17 7.57 -7.38 -0.36
N GLU A 18 8.46 -7.60 -1.34
CA GLU A 18 9.83 -8.07 -1.09
C GLU A 18 10.62 -7.08 -0.24
N THR A 19 10.62 -5.79 -0.61
CA THR A 19 11.32 -4.73 0.12
C THR A 19 10.82 -4.65 1.55
N LEU A 20 9.51 -4.61 1.76
CA LEU A 20 8.95 -4.53 3.11
C LEU A 20 9.24 -5.80 3.93
N ALA A 21 9.30 -6.98 3.29
CA ALA A 21 9.73 -8.21 3.95
C ALA A 21 11.21 -8.14 4.36
N ILE A 22 12.10 -7.63 3.49
CA ILE A 22 13.53 -7.41 3.79
C ILE A 22 13.69 -6.48 4.99
N GLU A 23 13.02 -5.33 4.98
CA GLU A 23 13.09 -4.33 6.04
C GLU A 23 12.65 -4.88 7.41
N ASN A 24 11.66 -5.79 7.39
CA ASN A 24 11.17 -6.44 8.60
C ASN A 24 11.96 -7.72 8.98
N GLY A 25 12.96 -8.14 8.19
CA GLY A 25 13.71 -9.38 8.42
C GLY A 25 12.85 -10.64 8.23
N ILE A 26 11.86 -10.59 7.36
CA ILE A 26 10.89 -11.66 7.07
C ILE A 26 11.23 -12.30 5.71
N ASP A 27 10.91 -13.59 5.56
CA ASP A 27 11.10 -14.30 4.29
C ASP A 27 10.26 -13.67 3.16
N GLN A 28 10.93 -13.22 2.11
CA GLN A 28 10.33 -12.51 0.98
C GLN A 28 9.41 -13.43 0.17
N GLN A 29 9.88 -14.63 -0.16
CA GLN A 29 9.17 -15.56 -1.03
C GLN A 29 7.90 -16.09 -0.38
N ALA A 30 7.93 -16.34 0.93
CA ALA A 30 6.75 -16.67 1.72
C ALA A 30 5.76 -15.50 1.77
N SER A 31 6.23 -14.26 1.88
CA SER A 31 5.38 -13.06 1.88
C SER A 31 4.67 -12.88 0.53
N ILE A 32 5.39 -13.02 -0.59
CA ILE A 32 4.82 -13.03 -1.93
C ILE A 32 3.83 -14.19 -2.11
N GLY A 33 4.18 -15.39 -1.64
CA GLY A 33 3.32 -16.56 -1.70
C GLY A 33 1.99 -16.35 -0.98
N VAL A 34 2.00 -15.69 0.18
CA VAL A 34 0.78 -15.31 0.91
C VAL A 34 -0.04 -14.29 0.13
N ALA A 35 0.60 -13.29 -0.49
CA ALA A 35 -0.11 -12.31 -1.32
C ALA A 35 -0.82 -12.96 -2.50
N LYS A 36 -0.12 -13.85 -3.23
CA LYS A 36 -0.69 -14.65 -4.33
C LYS A 36 -1.83 -15.54 -3.88
N LEU A 37 -1.69 -16.18 -2.72
CA LEU A 37 -2.73 -17.03 -2.15
C LEU A 37 -3.98 -16.21 -1.83
N LEU A 38 -3.82 -15.03 -1.23
CA LEU A 38 -4.95 -14.14 -0.93
C LEU A 38 -5.61 -13.61 -2.20
N ASP A 39 -4.84 -13.13 -3.19
CA ASP A 39 -5.36 -12.66 -4.49
C ASP A 39 -6.20 -13.75 -5.17
N ALA A 40 -5.68 -14.99 -5.22
CA ALA A 40 -6.38 -16.12 -5.81
C ALA A 40 -7.67 -16.54 -5.07
N ASN A 41 -7.84 -16.15 -3.81
CA ASN A 41 -8.99 -16.50 -2.97
C ASN A 41 -9.83 -15.27 -2.55
N GLY A 42 -9.76 -14.17 -3.31
CA GLY A 42 -10.58 -12.98 -3.05
C GLY A 42 -10.31 -12.31 -1.70
N GLY A 43 -9.08 -12.44 -1.18
CA GLY A 43 -8.65 -11.87 0.09
C GLY A 43 -9.18 -12.58 1.34
N ASP A 44 -9.66 -13.82 1.23
CA ASP A 44 -10.14 -14.58 2.38
C ASP A 44 -9.00 -14.88 3.37
N LEU A 45 -8.96 -14.16 4.49
CA LEU A 45 -7.96 -14.35 5.55
C LEU A 45 -8.15 -15.63 6.37
N SER A 46 -9.28 -16.33 6.24
CA SER A 46 -9.56 -17.56 7.00
C SER A 46 -8.76 -18.77 6.49
N ILE A 47 -8.31 -18.73 5.23
CA ILE A 47 -7.47 -19.78 4.63
C ILE A 47 -6.01 -19.72 5.12
N LEU A 48 -5.61 -18.62 5.76
CA LEU A 48 -4.24 -18.42 6.22
C LEU A 48 -4.01 -19.12 7.57
N SER A 49 -2.95 -19.92 7.63
CA SER A 49 -2.38 -20.34 8.91
C SER A 49 -1.84 -19.15 9.71
N ASN A 50 -1.62 -19.33 11.02
CA ASN A 50 -1.05 -18.27 11.88
C ASN A 50 0.30 -17.73 11.36
N LYS A 51 1.15 -18.59 10.79
CA LYS A 51 2.41 -18.16 10.19
C LYS A 51 2.18 -17.31 8.94
N GLN A 52 1.24 -17.71 8.07
CA GLN A 52 0.92 -16.93 6.88
C GLN A 52 0.23 -15.60 7.24
N ARG A 53 -0.61 -15.58 8.27
CA ARG A 53 -1.21 -14.36 8.80
C ARG A 53 -0.16 -13.36 9.28
N PHE A 54 0.94 -13.83 9.87
CA PHE A 54 2.06 -12.96 10.24
C PHE A 54 2.69 -12.26 9.01
N HIS A 55 2.91 -12.99 7.91
CA HIS A 55 3.37 -12.37 6.65
C HIS A 55 2.38 -11.35 6.11
N PHE A 56 1.07 -11.66 6.16
CA PHE A 56 0.03 -10.73 5.76
C PHE A 56 0.08 -9.44 6.59
N GLU A 57 0.09 -9.55 7.92
CA GLU A 57 0.04 -8.39 8.81
C GLU A 57 1.27 -7.48 8.70
N LYS A 58 2.44 -8.05 8.39
CA LYS A 58 3.71 -7.31 8.38
C LYS A 58 4.16 -6.84 7.01
N CYS A 59 3.85 -7.57 5.95
CA CYS A 59 4.40 -7.31 4.62
C CYS A 59 3.35 -6.93 3.58
N ILE A 60 2.07 -7.23 3.81
CA ILE A 60 1.01 -7.03 2.80
C ILE A 60 0.05 -5.94 3.27
N LYS A 61 -0.54 -6.12 4.46
CA LYS A 61 -1.51 -5.19 5.04
C LYS A 61 -1.03 -3.73 5.02
N PRO A 62 0.23 -3.39 5.36
CA PRO A 62 0.69 -2.00 5.34
C PRO A 62 0.75 -1.36 3.95
N LEU A 63 0.67 -2.15 2.88
CA LEU A 63 0.67 -1.70 1.49
C LEU A 63 -0.75 -1.58 0.91
N ILE A 64 -1.75 -2.21 1.52
CA ILE A 64 -3.12 -2.23 1.00
C ILE A 64 -4.14 -1.60 1.94
N GLU A 65 -3.71 -1.21 3.14
CA GLU A 65 -4.53 -0.58 4.17
C GLU A 65 -3.69 0.42 4.97
N ASN A 66 -4.26 1.58 5.27
CA ASN A 66 -3.63 2.64 6.08
C ASN A 66 -2.26 3.12 5.54
N VAL A 67 -2.11 3.15 4.21
CA VAL A 67 -0.88 3.59 3.54
C VAL A 67 -0.62 5.05 3.85
N GLN A 68 0.60 5.35 4.30
CA GLN A 68 0.96 6.69 4.75
C GLN A 68 1.10 7.66 3.59
N CYS A 69 0.60 8.87 3.79
CA CYS A 69 0.82 9.98 2.88
C CYS A 69 2.30 10.41 2.89
N GLN A 70 2.82 10.82 1.74
CA GLN A 70 4.19 11.33 1.60
C GLN A 70 4.27 12.86 1.74
N GLY A 71 3.13 13.54 1.81
CA GLY A 71 3.08 14.99 1.94
C GLY A 71 3.15 15.75 0.62
N VAL A 72 3.02 17.07 0.71
CA VAL A 72 3.40 18.01 -0.36
C VAL A 72 4.27 19.10 0.23
N PHE A 73 5.32 19.49 -0.51
CA PHE A 73 6.26 20.49 -0.04
C PHE A 73 5.78 21.90 -0.41
N GLY A 74 5.48 22.72 0.60
CA GLY A 74 5.06 24.11 0.44
C GLY A 74 4.87 24.82 1.78
N PRO A 75 4.83 26.17 1.80
CA PRO A 75 4.46 26.91 3.00
C PRO A 75 2.99 26.67 3.34
N GLU A 76 2.70 26.33 4.61
CA GLU A 76 1.35 26.07 5.14
C GLU A 76 0.58 24.89 4.50
N THR A 77 1.27 23.96 3.83
CA THR A 77 0.65 22.77 3.20
C THR A 77 0.63 21.54 4.10
N CYS A 78 -0.21 20.57 3.73
CA CYS A 78 -0.24 19.22 4.30
C CYS A 78 1.16 18.55 4.30
N THR A 79 1.65 18.19 5.48
CA THR A 79 3.01 17.65 5.70
C THR A 79 3.10 16.12 5.66
N GLY A 80 2.07 15.43 5.16
CA GLY A 80 2.12 13.97 4.99
C GLY A 80 1.81 13.14 6.24
N ASN A 81 1.18 13.72 7.25
CA ASN A 81 0.77 12.99 8.47
C ASN A 81 -0.58 12.25 8.34
N GLY A 82 -1.14 12.19 7.14
CA GLY A 82 -2.42 11.54 6.83
C GLY A 82 -2.26 10.14 6.23
N ILE A 83 -3.40 9.52 5.95
CA ILE A 83 -3.51 8.24 5.25
C ILE A 83 -4.03 8.49 3.84
N VAL A 84 -3.51 7.78 2.86
CA VAL A 84 -4.04 7.77 1.49
C VAL A 84 -5.41 7.12 1.50
N ASP A 85 -6.39 7.77 0.87
CA ASP A 85 -7.74 7.22 0.75
C ASP A 85 -7.70 5.87 0.04
N ASP A 86 -8.39 4.87 0.59
CA ASP A 86 -8.46 3.53 0.02
C ASP A 86 -8.98 3.55 -1.43
N GLU A 87 -9.90 4.46 -1.79
CA GLU A 87 -10.44 4.60 -3.16
C GLU A 87 -9.39 5.13 -4.16
N LEU A 88 -8.40 5.88 -3.68
CA LEU A 88 -7.36 6.51 -4.51
C LEU A 88 -6.07 5.70 -4.52
N LEU A 89 -5.93 4.75 -3.60
CA LEU A 89 -4.69 4.04 -3.34
C LEU A 89 -4.14 3.31 -4.58
N LEU A 90 -5.01 2.69 -5.39
CA LEU A 90 -4.58 2.07 -6.64
C LEU A 90 -3.96 3.08 -7.60
N GLY A 91 -4.57 4.27 -7.73
CA GLY A 91 -4.02 5.36 -8.53
C GLY A 91 -2.65 5.82 -8.01
N CYS A 92 -2.44 5.83 -6.70
CA CYS A 92 -1.15 6.14 -6.09
C CYS A 92 -0.08 5.11 -6.45
N TYR A 93 -0.39 3.81 -6.45
CA TYR A 93 0.55 2.78 -6.91
C TYR A 93 0.90 2.92 -8.40
N ILE A 94 -0.09 3.25 -9.23
CA ILE A 94 0.13 3.45 -10.68
C ILE A 94 0.99 4.69 -10.98
N THR A 95 0.79 5.77 -10.23
CA THR A 95 1.44 7.07 -10.50
C THR A 95 2.72 7.29 -9.69
N GLY A 96 2.89 6.55 -8.58
CA GLY A 96 3.93 6.78 -7.59
C GLY A 96 3.63 7.94 -6.62
N GLU A 97 2.46 8.60 -6.74
CA GLU A 97 2.12 9.77 -5.93
C GLU A 97 1.21 9.40 -4.75
N PHE A 98 1.79 9.19 -3.56
CA PHE A 98 1.05 8.82 -2.35
C PHE A 98 0.61 10.06 -1.56
N LYS A 99 -0.45 10.72 -2.04
CA LYS A 99 -1.01 11.93 -1.42
C LYS A 99 -2.38 11.61 -0.79
N CYS A 100 -2.58 11.99 0.47
CA CYS A 100 -3.91 12.00 1.10
C CYS A 100 -4.77 13.12 0.50
N GLN A 101 -6.07 13.11 0.79
CA GLN A 101 -7.03 14.07 0.24
C GLN A 101 -6.60 15.55 0.44
N LEU A 102 -6.12 15.91 1.64
CA LEU A 102 -5.63 17.27 1.92
C LEU A 102 -4.41 17.62 1.06
N CYS A 103 -3.45 16.70 0.96
CA CYS A 103 -2.25 16.89 0.17
C CYS A 103 -2.56 16.97 -1.35
N GLN A 104 -3.60 16.28 -1.84
CA GLN A 104 -4.07 16.40 -3.22
C GLN A 104 -4.73 17.77 -3.48
N HIS A 105 -5.54 18.24 -2.53
CA HIS A 105 -6.14 19.58 -2.61
C HIS A 105 -5.06 20.67 -2.69
N ASP A 106 -4.08 20.62 -1.79
CA ASP A 106 -3.00 21.61 -1.73
C ASP A 106 -2.13 21.57 -3.00
N ALA A 107 -1.83 20.37 -3.53
CA ALA A 107 -1.11 20.22 -4.80
C ALA A 107 -1.85 20.92 -5.96
N GLY A 108 -3.17 20.72 -6.04
CA GLY A 108 -4.00 21.34 -7.08
C GLY A 108 -4.09 22.86 -6.98
N MET A 109 -3.92 23.43 -5.78
CA MET A 109 -3.84 24.89 -5.61
C MET A 109 -2.50 25.44 -6.09
N ILE A 110 -1.39 24.76 -5.80
CA ILE A 110 -0.03 25.18 -6.21
C ILE A 110 0.13 25.17 -7.74
N GLU A 111 -0.41 24.15 -8.41
CA GLU A 111 -0.28 24.01 -9.88
C GLU A 111 -1.11 25.03 -10.67
N ALA A 112 -2.07 25.69 -10.02
CA ALA A 112 -2.96 26.67 -10.63
C ALA A 112 -2.44 28.12 -10.56
N GLU A 113 -1.31 28.35 -9.88
CA GLU A 113 -0.61 29.65 -9.78
C GLU A 113 0.49 29.83 -10.84
#